data_AF-A0A453DBQ1-F1
#
_entry.id   AF-A0A453DBQ1-F1
#
_cell.length_a   1.000
_cell.length_b   1.000
_cell.length_c   1.000
_cell.angle_alpha   90.00
_cell.angle_beta   90.00
_cell.angle_gamma   90.00
#
_symmetry.space_group_name_H-M   'P 1'
#
loop_
_entity.id
_entity.type
_entity.pdbx_description
1 polymer ?
#
loop_
_entity_poly.entity_id
_entity_poly.type
_entity_poly.pdbx_seq_one_letter_code
_entity_poly.pdbx_strand_id
1 'polypeptide(L)'
;SKKEKTSGEILMAAPTSSASACSGERWPPLESSPEVFNQFMWSLGVPRGEAEFHDVYGLDADALAMVPQPVLAVVFCFPDPPEDPAAPPEQVSATEDKESLDEVYFIKQIDSLGNACGTIALLHAVGNACSEISLVENSGLDLFFKSTASMDPYERARVLEKDDDMARAHSLAASAGDTEIGDIVEEHYVCFTALNSKSFCWS
;
A
#
# COMPACT_ATOMS: atom_id res chain seq x y z
N SER A 1 62.57 25.05 -27.34
CA SER A 1 62.71 24.22 -26.12
C SER A 1 61.41 24.32 -25.35
N LYS A 2 60.41 23.47 -25.59
CA LYS A 2 60.18 22.08 -25.08
C LYS A 2 59.90 22.04 -23.57
N LYS A 3 58.76 21.37 -23.26
CA LYS A 3 58.25 20.82 -21.98
C LYS A 3 57.38 21.76 -21.12
N GLU A 4 56.26 21.35 -20.51
CA GLU A 4 55.49 20.09 -20.45
C GLU A 4 54.14 20.39 -19.74
N LYS A 5 53.07 19.64 -20.09
CA LYS A 5 51.97 19.12 -19.22
C LYS A 5 51.06 20.13 -18.45
N THR A 6 49.74 19.96 -18.35
CA THR A 6 48.90 18.75 -18.24
C THR A 6 47.48 19.07 -18.71
N SER A 7 46.90 18.21 -19.55
CA SER A 7 45.46 18.14 -19.82
C SER A 7 44.73 17.58 -18.61
N GLY A 8 43.75 18.29 -18.08
CA GLY A 8 42.77 17.74 -17.14
C GLY A 8 41.56 17.24 -17.92
N GLU A 9 41.50 15.93 -18.18
CA GLU A 9 40.27 15.25 -18.58
C GLU A 9 39.34 15.19 -17.35
N ILE A 10 38.18 15.84 -17.44
CA ILE A 10 37.09 15.67 -16.49
C ILE A 10 36.35 14.40 -16.92
N LEU A 11 36.63 13.30 -16.23
CA LEU A 11 35.94 12.04 -16.40
C LEU A 11 34.50 12.21 -15.92
N MET A 12 33.54 12.28 -16.85
CA MET A 12 32.11 12.19 -16.54
C MET A 12 31.84 10.76 -16.02
N ALA A 13 31.64 10.62 -14.71
CA ALA A 13 31.18 9.36 -14.13
C ALA A 13 29.75 9.08 -14.62
N ALA A 14 29.57 7.93 -15.27
CA ALA A 14 28.25 7.41 -15.61
C ALA A 14 27.46 7.08 -14.33
N PRO A 15 26.13 7.25 -14.31
CA PRO A 15 25.33 6.85 -13.17
C PRO A 15 25.39 5.32 -13.03
N THR A 16 25.90 4.86 -11.91
CA THR A 16 26.03 3.45 -11.56
C THR A 16 24.69 2.90 -11.09
N SER A 17 24.27 1.83 -11.77
CA SER A 17 23.51 0.68 -11.28
C SER A 17 22.06 0.92 -10.81
N SER A 18 21.12 0.52 -11.66
CA SER A 18 19.80 0.05 -11.24
C SER A 18 19.97 -1.09 -10.24
N ALA A 19 19.51 -0.90 -9.01
CA ALA A 19 19.35 -1.99 -8.06
C ALA A 19 18.18 -2.86 -8.56
N SER A 20 18.52 -4.02 -9.12
CA SER A 20 17.57 -5.12 -9.27
C SER A 20 17.29 -5.63 -7.86
N ALA A 21 16.03 -5.57 -7.41
CA ALA A 21 15.62 -6.20 -6.15
C ALA A 21 15.98 -7.69 -6.20
N CYS A 22 16.75 -8.16 -5.22
CA CYS A 22 17.06 -9.57 -5.07
C CYS A 22 15.84 -10.29 -4.50
N SER A 23 15.48 -11.43 -5.11
CA SER A 23 14.40 -12.29 -4.62
C SER A 23 14.68 -12.73 -3.17
N GLY A 24 13.97 -12.11 -2.21
CA GLY A 24 14.06 -12.44 -0.78
C GLY A 24 14.12 -11.24 0.17
N GLU A 25 14.29 -10.01 -0.31
CA GLU A 25 14.22 -8.82 0.54
C GLU A 25 12.75 -8.48 0.86
N ARG A 26 12.39 -8.54 2.16
CA ARG A 26 11.10 -8.03 2.64
C ARG A 26 11.02 -6.53 2.41
N TRP A 27 9.83 -6.03 2.13
CA TRP A 27 9.61 -4.59 2.05
C TRP A 27 9.77 -3.96 3.45
N PRO A 28 10.16 -2.68 3.58
CA PRO A 28 10.16 -2.01 4.87
C PRO A 28 8.73 -1.86 5.42
N PRO A 29 8.46 -1.98 6.73
CA PRO A 29 7.13 -1.67 7.25
C PRO A 29 6.72 -0.21 6.97
N LEU A 30 5.43 0.01 6.70
CA LEU A 30 4.84 1.35 6.69
C LEU A 30 4.42 1.75 8.09
N GLU A 31 4.76 2.97 8.50
CA GLU A 31 4.26 3.58 9.73
C GLU A 31 2.77 3.90 9.61
N SER A 32 2.00 3.63 10.67
CA SER A 32 0.55 3.87 10.71
C SER A 32 0.25 5.35 10.94
N SER A 33 0.61 6.18 9.96
CA SER A 33 0.49 7.63 10.00
C SER A 33 -0.27 8.14 8.77
N PRO A 34 -1.26 9.04 8.95
CA PRO A 34 -1.93 9.69 7.83
C PRO A 34 -0.97 10.35 6.85
N GLU A 35 0.14 10.95 7.32
CA GLU A 35 1.10 11.62 6.44
C GLU A 35 1.78 10.62 5.49
N VAL A 36 2.21 9.47 6.01
CA VAL A 36 2.82 8.40 5.22
C VAL A 36 1.84 7.85 4.18
N PHE A 37 0.61 7.51 4.60
CA PHE A 37 -0.42 7.00 3.70
C PHE A 37 -0.86 8.02 2.65
N ASN A 38 -0.99 9.30 3.02
CA ASN A 38 -1.35 10.38 2.11
C ASN A 38 -0.27 10.64 1.07
N GLN A 39 0.99 10.80 1.50
CA GLN A 39 2.10 10.97 0.59
C GLN A 39 2.20 9.80 -0.39
N PHE A 40 2.07 8.57 0.12
CA PHE A 40 2.11 7.37 -0.69
C PHE A 40 0.98 7.35 -1.73
N MET A 41 -0.27 7.51 -1.28
CA MET A 41 -1.46 7.51 -2.13
C MET A 41 -1.38 8.58 -3.23
N TRP A 42 -1.00 9.81 -2.89
CA TRP A 42 -0.87 10.89 -3.86
C TRP A 42 0.27 10.66 -4.84
N SER A 43 1.39 10.08 -4.40
CA SER A 43 2.52 9.74 -5.28
C SER A 43 2.15 8.73 -6.35
N LEU A 44 1.16 7.87 -6.08
CA LEU A 44 0.70 6.85 -7.00
C LEU A 44 -0.46 7.27 -7.91
N GLY A 45 -0.96 8.52 -7.77
CA GLY A 45 -1.89 9.10 -8.73
C GLY A 45 -3.28 9.46 -8.22
N VAL A 46 -3.54 9.46 -6.92
CA VAL A 46 -4.73 10.12 -6.39
C VAL A 46 -4.47 11.64 -6.34
N PRO A 47 -5.29 12.48 -7.00
CA PRO A 47 -5.14 13.93 -6.91
C PRO A 47 -5.30 14.44 -5.48
N ARG A 48 -4.49 15.45 -5.12
CA ARG A 48 -4.66 16.13 -3.84
C ARG A 48 -6.04 16.78 -3.78
N GLY A 49 -6.77 16.54 -2.68
CA GLY A 49 -8.13 17.03 -2.47
C GLY A 49 -9.24 16.08 -2.92
N GLU A 50 -8.92 14.99 -3.63
CA GLU A 50 -9.89 13.94 -3.97
C GLU A 50 -10.15 13.04 -2.76
N ALA A 51 -9.08 12.62 -2.09
CA ALA A 51 -9.11 11.82 -0.86
C ALA A 51 -7.87 12.06 0.00
N GLU A 52 -8.04 11.82 1.29
CA GLU A 52 -6.99 11.89 2.30
C GLU A 52 -7.31 10.99 3.49
N PHE A 53 -6.29 10.37 4.07
CA PHE A 53 -6.32 9.67 5.34
C PHE A 53 -6.27 10.68 6.48
N HIS A 54 -7.01 10.35 7.55
CA HIS A 54 -7.09 11.10 8.81
C HIS A 54 -6.97 10.15 9.99
N ASP A 55 -6.45 10.65 11.10
CA ASP A 55 -6.46 9.90 12.36
C ASP A 55 -7.88 9.69 12.89
N VAL A 56 -8.11 8.51 13.46
CA VAL A 56 -9.30 8.20 14.23
C VAL A 56 -8.92 8.13 15.71
N TYR A 57 -9.22 9.19 16.46
CA TYR A 57 -8.82 9.32 17.86
C TYR A 57 -9.60 8.42 18.83
N GLY A 58 -10.74 7.89 18.39
CA GLY A 58 -11.63 7.06 19.21
C GLY A 58 -12.84 6.56 18.41
N LEU A 59 -13.56 5.60 19.00
CA LEU A 59 -14.76 4.99 18.40
C LEU A 59 -16.07 5.51 19.02
N ASP A 60 -15.99 6.46 19.94
CA ASP A 60 -17.15 7.16 20.48
C ASP A 60 -17.66 8.21 19.49
N ALA A 61 -18.91 8.63 19.67
CA ALA A 61 -19.59 9.53 18.74
C ALA A 61 -18.89 10.90 18.60
N ASP A 62 -18.30 11.41 19.68
CA ASP A 62 -17.64 12.71 19.68
C ASP A 62 -16.31 12.63 18.93
N ALA A 63 -15.54 11.57 19.14
CA ALA A 63 -14.31 11.31 18.39
C ALA A 63 -14.56 11.08 16.90
N LEU A 64 -15.55 10.27 16.55
CA LEU A 64 -15.91 9.98 15.15
C LEU A 64 -16.45 11.21 14.43
N ALA A 65 -17.10 12.14 15.12
CA ALA A 65 -17.58 13.39 14.54
C ALA A 65 -16.45 14.33 14.09
N MET A 66 -15.21 14.11 14.55
CA MET A 66 -14.04 14.87 14.10
C MET A 66 -13.50 14.39 12.75
N VAL A 67 -13.85 13.17 12.31
CA VAL A 67 -13.38 12.60 11.05
C VAL A 67 -14.17 13.21 9.88
N PRO A 68 -13.49 13.80 8.87
CA PRO A 68 -14.16 14.36 7.70
C PRO A 68 -15.05 13.33 6.99
N GLN A 69 -16.19 13.81 6.48
CA GLN A 69 -17.18 13.00 5.76
C GLN A 69 -17.23 13.41 4.28
N PRO A 70 -17.52 12.48 3.35
CA PRO A 70 -17.82 11.06 3.59
C PRO A 70 -16.56 10.22 3.87
N VAL A 71 -16.71 9.16 4.66
CA VAL A 71 -15.65 8.15 4.89
C VAL A 71 -15.77 7.04 3.84
N LEU A 72 -14.71 6.81 3.07
CA LEU A 72 -14.66 5.84 1.98
C LEU A 72 -14.13 4.46 2.42
N ALA A 73 -13.17 4.47 3.34
CA ALA A 73 -12.55 3.29 3.91
C ALA A 73 -11.96 3.60 5.29
N VAL A 74 -11.73 2.56 6.08
CA VAL A 74 -11.01 2.63 7.36
C VAL A 74 -9.88 1.62 7.30
N VAL A 75 -8.65 2.09 7.47
CA VAL A 75 -7.47 1.23 7.61
C VAL A 75 -7.17 1.11 9.10
N PHE A 76 -7.01 -0.13 9.58
CA PHE A 76 -6.74 -0.42 10.97
C PHE A 76 -5.43 -1.19 11.08
N CYS A 77 -4.51 -0.66 11.89
CA CYS A 77 -3.25 -1.31 12.23
C CYS A 77 -3.36 -1.92 13.64
N PHE A 78 -3.03 -3.19 13.78
CA PHE A 78 -3.08 -3.89 15.06
C PHE A 78 -1.92 -4.88 15.20
N PRO A 79 -1.50 -5.20 16.42
CA PRO A 79 -0.43 -6.16 16.61
C PRO A 79 -0.87 -7.54 16.13
N ASP A 80 0.00 -8.25 15.43
CA ASP A 80 -0.21 -9.64 15.05
C ASP A 80 -0.58 -10.46 16.29
N PRO A 81 -1.68 -11.22 16.25
CA PRO A 81 -1.98 -12.11 17.34
C PRO A 81 -0.83 -13.11 17.49
N PRO A 82 -0.42 -13.46 18.73
CA PRO A 82 0.61 -14.45 18.92
C PRO A 82 0.24 -15.74 18.18
N GLU A 83 1.19 -16.31 17.42
CA GLU A 83 0.96 -17.53 16.64
C GLU A 83 0.37 -18.63 17.54
N ASP A 84 -0.94 -18.84 17.43
CA ASP A 84 -1.60 -20.00 18.02
C ASP A 84 -1.66 -21.10 16.94
N PRO A 85 -0.85 -22.16 17.04
CA PRO A 85 -0.87 -23.26 16.07
C PRO A 85 -2.20 -24.03 16.04
N ALA A 86 -3.12 -23.75 16.98
CA ALA A 86 -4.47 -24.28 17.01
C ALA A 86 -5.52 -23.31 16.44
N ALA A 87 -5.17 -22.06 16.14
CA ALA A 87 -6.09 -21.11 15.51
C ALA A 87 -6.40 -21.57 14.07
N PRO A 88 -7.68 -21.55 13.66
CA PRO A 88 -8.02 -21.79 12.26
C PRO A 88 -7.31 -20.75 11.39
N PRO A 89 -6.82 -21.13 10.18
CA PRO A 89 -6.21 -20.17 9.27
C PRO A 89 -7.15 -19.00 9.06
N GLU A 90 -6.60 -17.78 9.04
CA GLU A 90 -7.35 -16.51 8.93
C GLU A 90 -8.57 -16.68 8.04
N GLN A 91 -9.73 -16.83 8.71
CA GLN A 91 -10.97 -17.02 8.01
C GLN A 91 -11.43 -15.64 7.60
N VAL A 92 -11.30 -15.39 6.30
CA VAL A 92 -12.11 -14.43 5.58
C VAL A 92 -13.54 -14.58 6.07
N SER A 93 -14.00 -13.68 6.95
CA SER A 93 -15.40 -13.63 7.36
C SER A 93 -16.20 -12.97 6.25
N ALA A 94 -16.18 -13.62 5.07
CA ALA A 94 -17.14 -13.37 4.03
C ALA A 94 -18.48 -13.84 4.58
N THR A 95 -19.32 -12.88 4.99
CA THR A 95 -20.76 -13.10 5.02
C THR A 95 -21.16 -13.81 3.72
N GLU A 96 -21.93 -14.89 3.84
CA GLU A 96 -22.06 -16.04 2.93
C GLU A 96 -22.59 -15.74 1.50
N ASP A 97 -22.59 -14.49 1.05
CA ASP A 97 -23.07 -14.05 -0.25
C ASP A 97 -21.92 -14.06 -1.28
N LYS A 98 -21.72 -15.21 -1.95
CA LYS A 98 -20.76 -15.34 -3.07
C LYS A 98 -20.88 -14.24 -4.13
N GLU A 99 -22.08 -13.76 -4.40
CA GLU A 99 -22.34 -12.70 -5.39
C GLU A 99 -21.76 -11.34 -4.98
N SER A 100 -21.59 -11.08 -3.68
CA SER A 100 -21.01 -9.83 -3.18
C SER A 100 -19.48 -9.81 -3.22
N LEU A 101 -18.85 -10.98 -3.32
CA LEU A 101 -17.39 -11.12 -3.39
C LEU A 101 -16.84 -10.75 -4.78
N ASP A 102 -17.63 -10.98 -5.83
CA ASP A 102 -17.22 -10.68 -7.21
C ASP A 102 -17.14 -9.16 -7.46
N GLU A 103 -17.82 -8.34 -6.64
CA GLU A 103 -17.76 -6.87 -6.70
C GLU A 103 -16.55 -6.28 -5.97
N VAL A 104 -15.92 -7.03 -5.06
CA VAL A 104 -14.84 -6.53 -4.20
C VAL A 104 -13.51 -6.63 -4.93
N TYR A 105 -12.79 -5.52 -5.00
CA TYR A 105 -11.38 -5.52 -5.40
C TYR A 105 -10.51 -5.97 -4.22
N PHE A 106 -10.20 -7.26 -4.17
CA PHE A 106 -9.38 -7.89 -3.15
C PHE A 106 -8.03 -8.38 -3.71
N ILE A 107 -6.97 -8.23 -2.93
CA ILE A 107 -5.61 -8.71 -3.17
C ILE A 107 -5.22 -9.56 -1.96
N LYS A 108 -4.78 -10.80 -2.20
CA LYS A 108 -4.30 -11.67 -1.14
C LYS A 108 -2.87 -11.32 -0.76
N GLN A 109 -2.56 -11.10 0.51
CA GLN A 109 -1.18 -11.03 0.95
C GLN A 109 -0.53 -12.42 0.86
N ILE A 110 0.61 -12.50 0.19
CA ILE A 110 1.41 -13.73 0.01
C ILE A 110 2.76 -13.56 0.71
N ASP A 111 3.38 -14.66 1.14
CA ASP A 111 4.62 -14.65 1.93
C ASP A 111 5.76 -13.82 1.33
N SER A 112 5.83 -13.75 0.00
CA SER A 112 6.85 -12.98 -0.72
C SER A 112 6.61 -11.47 -0.72
N LEU A 113 5.41 -11.02 -0.37
CA LEU A 113 5.05 -9.62 -0.11
C LEU A 113 5.15 -9.30 1.39
N GLY A 114 6.25 -9.72 2.02
CA GLY A 114 6.48 -9.47 3.44
C GLY A 114 6.49 -7.96 3.73
N ASN A 115 5.74 -7.56 4.77
CA ASN A 115 5.50 -6.18 5.22
C ASN A 115 4.77 -5.27 4.21
N ALA A 116 4.20 -5.82 3.14
CA ALA A 116 3.40 -5.06 2.18
C ALA A 116 1.94 -4.86 2.63
N CYS A 117 1.55 -5.31 3.83
CA CYS A 117 0.18 -5.21 4.37
C CYS A 117 -0.38 -3.78 4.29
N GLY A 118 0.41 -2.76 4.63
CA GLY A 118 -0.01 -1.36 4.50
C GLY A 118 -0.27 -0.93 3.05
N THR A 119 0.53 -1.41 2.09
CA THR A 119 0.27 -1.17 0.66
C THR A 119 -0.98 -1.89 0.20
N ILE A 120 -1.18 -3.14 0.62
CA ILE A 120 -2.37 -3.92 0.29
C ILE A 120 -3.62 -3.24 0.84
N ALA A 121 -3.58 -2.75 2.09
CA ALA A 121 -4.67 -2.00 2.70
C ALA A 121 -4.99 -0.71 1.93
N LEU A 122 -3.98 0.05 1.49
CA LEU A 122 -4.18 1.23 0.64
C LEU A 122 -4.81 0.85 -0.71
N LEU A 123 -4.34 -0.22 -1.35
CA LEU A 123 -4.89 -0.70 -2.62
C LEU A 123 -6.35 -1.16 -2.47
N HIS A 124 -6.70 -1.80 -1.37
CA HIS A 124 -8.10 -2.15 -1.06
C HIS A 124 -8.93 -0.89 -0.84
N ALA A 125 -8.43 0.09 -0.08
CA ALA A 125 -9.15 1.34 0.19
C ALA A 125 -9.47 2.10 -1.11
N VAL A 126 -8.47 2.32 -1.96
CA VAL A 126 -8.65 3.07 -3.22
C VAL A 126 -9.40 2.24 -4.26
N GLY A 127 -9.06 0.96 -4.42
CA GLY A 127 -9.64 0.09 -5.44
C GLY A 127 -11.14 -0.13 -5.27
N ASN A 128 -11.62 -0.19 -4.02
CA ASN A 128 -13.04 -0.33 -3.71
C ASN A 128 -13.78 1.02 -3.63
N ALA A 129 -13.06 2.15 -3.61
CA ALA A 129 -13.62 3.50 -3.66
C ALA A 129 -13.51 4.14 -5.07
N CYS A 130 -13.27 3.34 -6.11
CA CYS A 130 -12.98 3.85 -7.46
C CYS A 130 -14.14 4.60 -8.13
N SER A 131 -15.38 4.48 -7.64
CA SER A 131 -16.51 5.31 -8.09
C SER A 131 -16.50 6.72 -7.51
N GLU A 132 -15.82 6.92 -6.38
CA GLU A 132 -15.74 8.19 -5.65
C GLU A 132 -14.39 8.89 -5.85
N ILE A 133 -13.33 8.13 -6.17
CA ILE A 133 -11.96 8.65 -6.35
C ILE A 133 -11.56 8.61 -7.82
N SER A 134 -11.33 9.78 -8.40
CA SER A 134 -10.78 9.91 -9.76
C SER A 134 -9.26 9.78 -9.74
N LEU A 135 -8.71 8.78 -10.44
CA LEU A 135 -7.26 8.62 -10.58
C LEU A 135 -6.71 9.43 -11.74
N VAL A 136 -5.46 9.91 -11.60
CA VAL A 136 -4.72 10.51 -12.71
C VAL A 136 -4.47 9.43 -13.77
N GLU A 137 -4.80 9.72 -15.03
CA GLU A 137 -4.63 8.78 -16.14
C GLU A 137 -3.15 8.39 -16.32
N ASN A 138 -2.90 7.09 -16.50
CA ASN A 138 -1.57 6.49 -16.61
C ASN A 138 -0.68 6.63 -15.36
N SER A 139 -1.27 6.92 -14.20
CA SER A 139 -0.59 6.84 -12.91
C SER A 139 -0.39 5.39 -12.44
N GLY A 140 0.42 5.20 -11.39
CA GLY A 140 0.71 3.87 -10.85
C GLY A 140 -0.55 3.10 -10.46
N LEU A 141 -1.46 3.73 -9.69
CA LEU A 141 -2.72 3.11 -9.30
C LEU A 141 -3.64 2.86 -10.51
N ASP A 142 -3.73 3.82 -11.43
CA ASP A 142 -4.57 3.68 -12.63
C ASP A 142 -4.14 2.47 -13.49
N LEU A 143 -2.83 2.35 -13.76
CA LEU A 143 -2.27 1.24 -14.52
C LEU A 143 -2.40 -0.09 -13.77
N PHE A 144 -2.15 -0.10 -12.45
CA PHE A 144 -2.27 -1.29 -11.63
C PHE A 144 -3.70 -1.81 -11.63
N PHE A 145 -4.70 -0.98 -11.34
CA PHE A 145 -6.10 -1.40 -11.32
C PHE A 145 -6.61 -1.83 -12.71
N LYS A 146 -6.25 -1.10 -13.78
CA LYS A 146 -6.62 -1.49 -15.14
C LYS A 146 -6.04 -2.84 -15.55
N SER A 147 -4.76 -3.10 -15.24
CA SER A 147 -4.09 -4.34 -15.63
C SER A 147 -4.55 -5.56 -14.84
N THR A 148 -5.11 -5.37 -13.65
CA THR A 148 -5.48 -6.44 -12.71
C THR A 148 -6.98 -6.61 -12.49
N ALA A 149 -7.82 -5.84 -13.19
CA ALA A 149 -9.27 -5.80 -13.00
C ALA A 149 -9.92 -7.19 -13.08
N SER A 150 -9.52 -7.99 -14.08
CA SER A 150 -10.09 -9.34 -14.34
C SER A 150 -9.34 -10.48 -13.66
N MET A 151 -8.35 -10.19 -12.82
CA MET A 151 -7.50 -11.18 -12.15
C MET A 151 -8.11 -11.61 -10.83
N ASP A 152 -7.80 -12.84 -10.40
CA ASP A 152 -8.15 -13.30 -9.07
C ASP A 152 -7.24 -12.66 -7.98
N PRO A 153 -7.59 -12.76 -6.68
CA PRO A 153 -6.82 -12.14 -5.60
C PRO A 153 -5.35 -12.57 -5.51
N TYR A 154 -5.04 -13.81 -5.91
CA TYR A 154 -3.68 -14.33 -5.89
C TYR A 154 -2.88 -13.84 -7.10
N GLU A 155 -3.50 -13.80 -8.28
CA GLU A 155 -2.91 -13.22 -9.48
C GLU A 155 -2.57 -11.74 -9.29
N ARG A 156 -3.48 -10.96 -8.67
CA ARG A 156 -3.23 -9.57 -8.27
C ARG A 156 -1.98 -9.43 -7.39
N ALA A 157 -1.82 -10.32 -6.41
CA ALA A 157 -0.65 -10.34 -5.54
C ALA A 157 0.64 -10.62 -6.31
N ARG A 158 0.60 -11.51 -7.32
CA ARG A 158 1.75 -11.80 -8.19
C ARG A 158 2.12 -10.66 -9.12
N VAL A 159 1.17 -9.81 -9.50
CA VAL A 159 1.46 -8.56 -10.22
C VAL A 159 2.11 -7.56 -9.27
N LEU A 160 1.55 -7.36 -8.08
CA LEU A 160 2.10 -6.47 -7.05
C LEU A 160 3.54 -6.83 -6.66
N GLU A 161 3.83 -8.13 -6.48
CA GLU A 161 5.17 -8.65 -6.20
C GLU A 161 6.23 -8.25 -7.24
N LYS A 162 5.81 -8.00 -8.48
CA LYS A 162 6.70 -7.66 -9.61
C LYS A 162 6.63 -6.19 -10.02
N ASP A 163 5.86 -5.39 -9.28
CA ASP A 163 5.66 -3.98 -9.58
C ASP A 163 6.77 -3.14 -8.93
N ASP A 164 7.84 -2.90 -9.69
CA ASP A 164 8.98 -2.11 -9.24
C ASP A 164 8.59 -0.66 -8.90
N ASP A 165 7.55 -0.11 -9.53
CA ASP A 165 7.11 1.26 -9.29
C ASP A 165 6.39 1.35 -7.95
N MET A 166 5.52 0.38 -7.66
CA MET A 166 4.86 0.24 -6.37
C MET A 166 5.86 -0.01 -5.24
N ALA A 167 6.83 -0.91 -5.45
CA ALA A 167 7.88 -1.20 -4.47
C ALA A 167 8.72 0.03 -4.11
N ARG A 168 9.08 0.84 -5.13
CA ARG A 168 9.81 2.10 -4.91
C ARG A 168 8.97 3.13 -4.16
N ALA A 169 7.71 3.33 -4.55
CA ALA A 169 6.82 4.26 -3.88
C ALA A 169 6.56 3.86 -2.42
N HIS A 170 6.37 2.56 -2.16
CA HIS A 170 6.28 2.01 -0.81
C HIS A 170 7.54 2.30 0.01
N SER A 171 8.73 2.04 -0.55
CA SER A 171 10.00 2.25 0.15
C SER A 171 10.25 3.72 0.49
N LEU A 172 9.86 4.64 -0.40
CA LEU A 172 9.90 6.08 -0.16
C LEU A 172 8.96 6.50 0.97
N ALA A 173 7.73 5.96 0.98
CA ALA A 173 6.76 6.24 2.03
C ALA A 173 7.24 5.72 3.39
N ALA A 174 7.76 4.50 3.46
CA ALA A 174 8.31 3.92 4.69
C ALA A 174 9.47 4.77 5.24
N SER A 175 10.32 5.30 4.36
CA SER A 175 11.47 6.14 4.74
C SER A 175 11.08 7.57 5.17
N ALA A 176 9.83 7.98 4.91
CA ALA A 176 9.31 9.30 5.25
C ALA A 176 8.60 9.33 6.62
N GLY A 177 8.43 8.18 7.28
CA GLY A 177 7.90 8.08 8.64
C GLY A 177 8.78 8.80 9.66
N ASP A 178 8.19 9.15 10.79
CA ASP A 178 8.88 9.84 11.88
C ASP A 178 9.66 8.88 12.79
N THR A 179 9.42 7.57 12.66
CA THR A 179 10.04 6.52 13.46
C THR A 179 11.16 5.77 12.73
N GLU A 180 12.15 5.28 13.48
CA GLU A 180 13.17 4.39 12.92
C GLU A 180 12.55 3.04 12.57
N ILE A 181 12.86 2.54 11.37
CA ILE A 181 12.37 1.25 10.90
C ILE A 181 13.03 0.12 11.72
N GLY A 182 12.23 -0.59 12.52
CA GLY A 182 12.68 -1.74 13.30
C GLY A 182 12.81 -3.02 12.47
N ASP A 183 13.68 -3.94 12.91
CA ASP A 183 13.91 -5.24 12.25
C ASP A 183 12.76 -6.24 12.45
N ILE A 184 11.92 -6.04 13.48
CA ILE A 184 10.79 -6.90 13.81
C ILE A 184 9.51 -6.08 13.64
N VAL A 185 8.66 -6.53 12.72
CA VAL A 185 7.34 -5.97 12.49
C VAL A 185 6.35 -6.97 13.08
N GLU A 186 5.69 -6.56 14.16
CA GLU A 186 4.64 -7.34 14.82
C GLU A 186 3.26 -6.71 14.58
N GLU A 187 3.11 -5.91 13.52
CA GLU A 187 1.89 -5.13 13.22
C GLU A 187 1.33 -5.52 11.85
N HIS A 188 0.00 -5.64 11.78
CA HIS A 188 -0.74 -6.00 10.58
C HIS A 188 -1.81 -4.96 10.26
N TYR A 189 -1.97 -4.69 8.96
CA TYR A 189 -2.97 -3.76 8.45
C TYR A 189 -4.14 -4.51 7.84
N VAL A 190 -5.34 -4.07 8.18
CA VAL A 190 -6.59 -4.48 7.52
C VAL A 190 -7.33 -3.27 6.98
N CYS A 191 -8.05 -3.47 5.88
CA CYS A 191 -8.88 -2.43 5.29
C CYS A 191 -10.36 -2.81 5.41
N PHE A 192 -11.15 -1.88 5.95
CA PHE A 192 -12.60 -1.91 5.93
C PHE A 192 -13.11 -0.95 4.85
N THR A 193 -13.99 -1.42 3.97
CA THR A 193 -14.61 -0.60 2.93
C THR A 193 -16.10 -0.88 2.83
N ALA A 194 -16.87 0.13 2.44
CA ALA A 194 -18.31 0.01 2.22
C ALA A 194 -18.58 -0.13 0.71
N LEU A 195 -19.15 -1.25 0.29
CA LEU A 195 -19.65 -1.46 -1.06
C LEU A 195 -21.16 -1.67 -1.00
N ASN A 196 -21.92 -0.87 -1.74
CA ASN A 196 -23.38 -1.02 -1.89
C ASN A 196 -24.14 -1.14 -0.55
N SER A 197 -23.76 -0.34 0.46
CA SER A 197 -24.33 -0.36 1.83
C SER A 197 -24.00 -1.61 2.68
N LYS A 198 -23.03 -2.43 2.27
CA LYS A 198 -22.44 -3.53 3.07
C LYS A 198 -20.99 -3.20 3.42
N SER A 199 -20.59 -3.48 4.66
CA SER A 199 -19.20 -3.32 5.12
C SER A 199 -18.43 -4.62 4.93
N PHE A 200 -17.22 -4.53 4.39
CA PHE A 200 -16.31 -5.65 4.21
C PHE A 200 -14.99 -5.41 4.95
N CYS A 201 -14.39 -6.46 5.51
CA CYS A 201 -13.13 -6.43 6.24
C CYS A 201 -12.16 -7.45 5.62
N TRP A 202 -10.92 -7.04 5.34
CA TRP A 202 -9.94 -7.94 4.74
C TRP A 202 -8.52 -7.73 5.30
N SER A 203 -7.85 -8.85 5.55
CA SER A 203 -6.42 -9.00 5.84
C SER A 203 -5.64 -9.56 4.66
#